data_AF-A0A2T2ZB00-F1
#
_entry.id   AF-A0A2T2ZB00-F1
#
_cell.length_a   1.000
_cell.length_b   1.000
_cell.length_c   1.000
_cell.angle_alpha   90.00
_cell.angle_beta   90.00
_cell.angle_gamma   90.00
#
_symmetry.space_group_name_H-M   'P 1'
#
loop_
_entity.id
_entity.type
_entity.pdbx_description
1 polymer ?
#
loop_
_entity_poly.entity_id
_entity_poly.type
_entity_poly.pdbx_seq_one_letter_code
_entity_poly.pdbx_strand_id
1 'polypeptide(L)'
;MDDTRRTEADGLRATWSLFQSHLISIVAVHEASGATPIVSFGPEEFPDLAQARELFPEMNTLWDAVRHDFWTKLIPPHPRCRQRRWT
;
A
#
# COMPACT_ATOMS: atom_id res chain seq x y z
N MET A 1 -0.08 -1.86 -17.98
CA MET A 1 0.92 -2.42 -17.06
C MET A 1 0.40 -2.15 -15.67
N ASP A 2 -0.30 -3.13 -15.11
CA ASP A 2 -0.87 -3.08 -13.78
C ASP A 2 0.28 -3.13 -12.77
N ASP A 3 0.53 -2.03 -12.07
CA ASP A 3 1.51 -1.98 -10.98
C ASP A 3 0.86 -2.58 -9.73
N THR A 4 0.68 -3.89 -9.75
CA THR A 4 0.18 -4.65 -8.59
C THR A 4 1.32 -4.83 -7.59
N ARG A 5 1.13 -4.27 -6.41
CA ARG A 5 2.06 -4.27 -5.28
C ARG A 5 1.54 -5.15 -4.15
N ARG A 6 2.48 -5.63 -3.36
CA ARG A 6 2.23 -6.44 -2.16
C ARG A 6 3.02 -5.86 -1.00
N THR A 7 2.34 -5.67 0.13
CA THR A 7 2.93 -5.18 1.36
C THR A 7 2.57 -6.13 2.49
N GLU A 8 3.56 -6.44 3.32
CA GLU A 8 3.44 -7.39 4.42
C GLU A 8 3.72 -6.65 5.73
N ALA A 9 2.81 -6.78 6.70
CA ALA A 9 2.95 -6.19 8.03
C ALA A 9 2.10 -6.97 9.04
N ASP A 10 2.60 -7.12 10.26
CA ASP A 10 1.89 -7.78 11.37
C ASP A 10 1.39 -9.21 11.04
N GLY A 11 2.10 -9.93 10.17
CA GLY A 11 1.67 -11.25 9.72
C GLY A 11 0.48 -11.23 8.74
N LEU A 12 0.15 -10.07 8.17
CA LEU A 12 -0.83 -9.88 7.09
C LEU A 12 -0.12 -9.41 5.82
N ARG A 13 -0.66 -9.78 4.66
CA ARG A 13 -0.20 -9.39 3.33
C ARG A 13 -1.33 -8.72 2.56
N ALA A 14 -1.24 -7.41 2.38
CA ALA A 14 -2.11 -6.66 1.48
C ALA A 14 -1.57 -6.69 0.05
N THR A 15 -2.46 -6.98 -0.90
CA THR A 15 -2.26 -6.81 -2.34
C THR A 15 -3.05 -5.60 -2.78
N TRP A 16 -2.39 -4.65 -3.43
CA TRP A 16 -2.97 -3.40 -3.86
C TRP A 16 -2.39 -2.98 -5.21
N SER A 17 -3.18 -2.29 -6.02
CA SER A 17 -2.76 -1.81 -7.32
C SER A 17 -2.76 -0.29 -7.34
N LEU A 18 -1.80 0.30 -8.03
CA LEU A 18 -1.77 1.74 -8.29
C LEU A 18 -2.61 2.09 -9.50
N PHE A 19 -3.68 2.84 -9.28
CA PHE A 19 -4.45 3.49 -10.32
C PHE A 19 -3.95 4.93 -10.51
N GLN A 20 -3.63 5.30 -11.74
CA GLN A 20 -3.28 6.67 -12.16
C GLN A 20 -2.41 7.48 -11.17
N SER A 21 -1.14 7.11 -11.03
CA SER A 21 -0.08 7.83 -10.29
C SER A 21 -0.31 8.13 -8.80
N HIS A 22 -1.55 8.21 -8.29
CA HIS A 22 -1.88 8.74 -6.96
C HIS A 22 -3.03 8.00 -6.26
N LEU A 23 -3.69 7.03 -6.91
CA LEU A 23 -4.74 6.23 -6.26
C LEU A 23 -4.21 4.83 -5.95
N ILE A 24 -4.48 4.39 -4.73
CA ILE A 24 -4.30 3.00 -4.32
C ILE A 24 -5.66 2.33 -4.30
N SER A 25 -5.73 1.16 -4.91
CA SER A 25 -6.89 0.27 -4.88
C SER A 25 -6.49 -1.02 -4.18
N ILE A 26 -7.15 -1.33 -3.07
CA ILE A 26 -6.88 -2.58 -2.33
C ILE A 26 -7.59 -3.72 -3.05
N VAL A 27 -6.84 -4.76 -3.42
CA VAL A 27 -7.34 -5.92 -4.15
C VAL A 27 -7.73 -7.04 -3.19
N ALA A 28 -6.83 -7.40 -2.27
CA ALA A 28 -7.06 -8.45 -1.29
C ALA A 28 -6.07 -8.35 -0.13
N VAL A 29 -6.46 -8.85 1.03
CA VAL A 29 -5.61 -9.04 2.21
C VAL A 29 -5.59 -10.53 2.54
N HIS A 30 -4.38 -11.08 2.63
CA HIS A 30 -4.13 -12.46 3.02
C HIS A 30 -3.41 -12.49 4.36
N GLU A 31 -3.49 -13.61 5.06
CA GLU A 31 -2.52 -13.90 6.11
C GLU A 31 -1.13 -14.09 5.47
N ALA A 32 -0.08 -13.56 6.07
CA ALA A 32 1.30 -13.80 5.61
C ALA A 32 1.82 -15.17 6.04
N SER A 33 1.30 -15.71 7.14
CA SER A 33 1.67 -17.04 7.65
C SER A 33 0.88 -18.20 7.02
N GLY A 34 -0.12 -17.90 6.18
CA GLY A 34 -1.06 -18.87 5.64
C GLY A 34 -1.50 -18.55 4.20
N ALA A 35 -2.25 -19.47 3.60
CA ALA A 35 -2.86 -19.24 2.29
C ALA A 35 -4.30 -18.68 2.40
N THR A 36 -4.75 -18.37 3.61
CA THR A 36 -6.09 -17.91 3.93
C THR A 36 -6.27 -16.44 3.50
N PRO A 37 -7.17 -16.16 2.54
CA PRO A 37 -7.60 -14.79 2.30
C PRO A 37 -8.40 -14.31 3.51
N ILE A 38 -7.95 -13.23 4.14
CA ILE A 38 -8.68 -12.59 5.25
C ILE A 38 -9.78 -11.72 4.66
N VAL A 39 -9.45 -10.97 3.61
CA VAL A 39 -10.39 -10.11 2.88
C VAL A 39 -10.07 -10.20 1.40
N SER A 40 -11.08 -10.41 0.56
CA SER A 40 -10.94 -10.31 -0.89
C SER A 40 -11.97 -9.31 -1.38
N PHE A 41 -11.54 -8.25 -2.06
CA PHE A 41 -12.45 -7.30 -2.67
C PHE A 41 -12.82 -7.79 -4.06
N GLY A 42 -14.10 -7.63 -4.43
CA GLY A 42 -14.60 -8.02 -5.74
C GLY A 42 -14.01 -7.13 -6.84
N PRO A 43 -13.86 -7.64 -8.08
CA PRO A 43 -13.29 -6.87 -9.19
C PRO A 43 -14.14 -5.66 -9.62
N GLU A 44 -15.36 -5.52 -9.09
CA GLU A 44 -16.31 -4.47 -9.42
C GLU A 44 -16.14 -3.21 -8.54
N GLU A 45 -15.62 -3.37 -7.32
CA GLU A 45 -15.34 -2.26 -6.39
C GLU A 45 -14.06 -2.56 -5.60
N PHE A 46 -12.92 -2.01 -6.07
CA PHE A 46 -11.70 -2.00 -5.27
C PHE A 46 -11.70 -0.75 -4.38
N PRO A 47 -11.91 -0.89 -3.06
CA PRO A 47 -11.89 0.26 -2.17
C PRO A 47 -10.50 0.88 -2.14
N ASP A 48 -10.48 2.20 -1.99
CA ASP A 48 -9.25 2.91 -1.69
C ASP A 48 -8.78 2.60 -0.26
N LEU A 49 -7.53 2.97 0.03
CA LEU A 49 -6.92 2.73 1.33
C LEU A 49 -7.72 3.30 2.51
N ALA A 50 -8.40 4.45 2.32
CA ALA A 50 -9.19 5.04 3.39
C ALA A 50 -10.45 4.20 3.65
N GLN A 51 -11.17 3.81 2.60
CA GLN A 51 -12.33 2.92 2.73
C GLN A 51 -11.97 1.57 3.36
N ALA A 52 -10.88 0.94 2.93
CA ALA A 52 -10.45 -0.34 3.51
C ALA A 52 -10.09 -0.22 5.00
N ARG A 53 -9.55 0.93 5.43
CA ARG A 53 -9.29 1.24 6.84
C ARG A 53 -10.55 1.46 7.65
N GLU A 54 -11.58 2.08 7.06
CA GLU A 54 -12.88 2.24 7.71
C GLU A 54 -13.60 0.90 7.91
N LEU A 55 -13.47 0.00 6.93
CA LEU A 55 -14.03 -1.35 6.99
C LEU A 55 -13.29 -2.27 7.96
N PHE A 56 -11.95 -2.18 8.00
CA PHE A 56 -11.09 -3.06 8.80
C PHE A 56 -10.11 -2.26 9.66
N PRO A 57 -10.59 -1.59 10.73
CA PRO A 57 -9.73 -0.82 11.61
C PRO A 57 -8.73 -1.69 12.40
N GLU A 58 -9.00 -2.99 12.58
CA GLU A 58 -8.07 -3.93 13.21
C GLU A 58 -6.75 -4.10 12.42
N MET A 59 -6.76 -3.86 11.10
CA MET A 59 -5.59 -3.99 10.25
C MET A 59 -4.79 -2.67 10.12
N ASN A 60 -4.90 -1.76 11.09
CA ASN A 60 -4.30 -0.43 11.00
C ASN A 60 -2.77 -0.46 10.74
N THR A 61 -2.05 -1.41 11.34
CA THR A 61 -0.61 -1.61 11.11
C THR A 61 -0.30 -1.95 9.65
N LEU A 62 -1.16 -2.75 9.00
CA LEU A 62 -1.05 -3.08 7.59
C LEU A 62 -1.34 -1.88 6.70
N TRP A 63 -2.39 -1.12 7.01
CA TRP A 63 -2.74 0.09 6.26
C TRP A 63 -1.65 1.17 6.35
N ASP A 64 -1.00 1.31 7.51
CA ASP A 64 0.14 2.21 7.69
C ASP A 64 1.34 1.77 6.85
N ALA A 65 1.62 0.47 6.79
CA ALA A 65 2.69 -0.07 5.95
C ALA A 65 2.41 0.15 4.45
N VAL A 66 1.19 -0.10 3.98
CA VAL A 66 0.77 0.17 2.59
C VAL A 66 0.93 1.64 2.26
N ARG A 67 0.49 2.53 3.16
CA ARG A 67 0.68 3.98 3.04
C ARG A 67 2.15 4.34 2.97
N HIS A 68 2.99 3.78 3.84
CA HIS A 68 4.42 4.06 3.86
C HIS A 68 5.10 3.65 2.54
N ASP A 69 4.80 2.45 2.03
CA ASP A 69 5.33 1.98 0.74
C ASP A 69 4.88 2.88 -0.41
N PHE A 70 3.61 3.28 -0.41
CA PHE A 70 3.05 4.23 -1.35
C PHE A 70 3.78 5.58 -1.38
N TRP A 71 3.95 6.22 -0.21
CA TRP A 71 4.66 7.50 -0.12
C TRP A 71 6.12 7.38 -0.52
N THR A 72 6.77 6.27 -0.16
CA THR A 72 8.16 5.99 -0.56
C THR A 72 8.31 5.89 -2.07
N LYS A 73 7.28 5.43 -2.79
CA LYS A 73 7.27 5.36 -4.25
C LYS A 73 6.91 6.70 -4.90
N LEU A 74 5.98 7.43 -4.30
CA LEU A 74 5.53 8.73 -4.80
C LEU A 74 6.56 9.83 -4.64
N ILE A 75 7.34 9.79 -3.56
CA ILE A 75 8.41 10.74 -3.32
C ILE A 75 9.63 10.20 -4.07
N PRO A 76 9.97 10.72 -5.27
CA PRO A 76 11.27 10.40 -5.85
C PRO A 76 12.34 10.74 -4.80
N PRO A 77 13.38 9.89 -4.62
CA PRO A 77 14.48 10.25 -3.75
C PRO A 77 14.94 11.62 -4.21
N HIS A 78 14.75 12.64 -3.34
CA HIS A 78 15.15 14.00 -3.64
C HIS A 78 16.59 13.90 -4.17
N PRO A 79 16.88 14.34 -5.42
CA PRO A 79 18.23 14.35 -5.90
C PRO A 79 19.01 15.13 -4.86
N ARG A 80 19.88 14.38 -4.17
CA ARG A 80 20.62 14.77 -2.98
C ARG A 80 20.87 16.26 -3.07
N CYS A 81 20.37 17.04 -2.11
CA CYS A 81 20.76 18.42 -1.88
C CYS A 81 22.22 18.54 -2.29
N ARG A 82 22.43 19.08 -3.49
CA ARG A 82 23.74 19.13 -4.12
C ARG A 82 24.51 19.99 -3.15
N GLN A 83 25.51 19.35 -2.52
CA GLN A 83 26.42 19.89 -1.53
C GLN A 83 26.39 21.41 -1.55
N ARG A 84 25.82 22.05 -0.52
CA ARG A 84 26.14 23.45 -0.26
C ARG A 84 27.62 23.46 0.08
N ARG A 85 28.43 23.65 -0.95
CA ARG A 85 29.82 24.05 -0.85
C ARG A 85 29.75 25.53 -0.48
N TRP A 86 29.78 25.80 0.81
CA TRP A 86 30.04 27.15 1.31
C TRP A 86 31.51 27.41 1.00
N THR A 87 31.78 28.40 0.14
CA THR A 87 33.12 28.98 -0.01
C THR A 87 33.14 30.34 0.65
#